data_AF-A0A956C6V2-F1
#
_entry.id   AF-A0A956C6V2-F1
#
_cell.length_a   1.000
_cell.length_b   1.000
_cell.length_c   1.000
_cell.angle_alpha   90.00
_cell.angle_beta   90.00
_cell.angle_gamma   90.00
#
_symmetry.space_group_name_H-M   'P 1'
#
loop_
_entity.id
_entity.type
_entity.pdbx_description
1 polymer ?
#
loop_
_entity_poly.entity_id
_entity_poly.type
_entity_poly.pdbx_seq_one_letter_code
_entity_poly.pdbx_strand_id
1 'polypeptide(L)'
;TCNAPAIAAATLGATSAADKGLLCDYAACPFGGYGKSKACGGGVTVKAKASAAACTGEPTWTKCAALPVADYLACQGKLNVDPCKALETLTQDADCATLKACAF
;
A
#
# COMPACT_ATOMS: atom_id res chain seq x y z
N THR A 1 -6.60 -5.30 13.06
CA THR A 1 -6.13 -4.16 12.24
C THR A 1 -4.63 -4.11 12.33
N CYS A 2 -3.97 -3.78 11.23
CA CYS A 2 -2.50 -3.72 11.15
C CYS A 2 -2.04 -2.36 11.67
N ASN A 3 -1.00 -2.33 12.49
CA ASN A 3 -0.46 -1.09 13.02
C ASN A 3 0.42 -0.41 11.98
N ALA A 4 0.21 0.88 11.74
CA ALA A 4 1.05 1.66 10.85
C ALA A 4 2.48 1.70 11.40
N PRO A 5 3.51 1.43 10.58
CA PRO A 5 4.89 1.53 11.02
C PRO A 5 5.28 2.99 11.23
N ALA A 6 6.14 3.24 12.20
CA ALA A 6 6.80 4.53 12.35
C ALA A 6 7.94 4.59 11.32
N ILE A 7 7.78 5.41 10.28
CA ILE A 7 8.78 5.60 9.23
C ILE A 7 9.44 6.96 9.41
N ALA A 8 10.76 6.98 9.48
CA ALA A 8 11.52 8.21 9.68
C ALA A 8 11.62 9.07 8.41
N ALA A 9 11.52 8.46 7.24
CA ALA A 9 11.60 9.16 5.97
C ALA A 9 10.36 10.03 5.71
N ALA A 10 10.58 11.26 5.23
CA ALA A 10 9.48 12.16 4.89
C ALA A 10 8.75 11.75 3.61
N THR A 11 9.46 11.19 2.62
CA THR A 11 8.92 10.80 1.31
C THR A 11 9.27 9.36 0.94
N LEU A 12 8.51 8.77 0.02
CA LEU A 12 8.75 7.40 -0.46
C LEU A 12 10.13 7.23 -1.09
N GLY A 13 10.67 8.25 -1.77
CA GLY A 13 12.01 8.18 -2.37
C GLY A 13 13.14 8.15 -1.35
N ALA A 14 12.91 8.72 -0.17
CA ALA A 14 13.88 8.78 0.92
C ALA A 14 13.80 7.58 1.87
N THR A 15 12.83 6.67 1.69
CA THR A 15 12.72 5.47 2.53
C THR A 15 13.91 4.54 2.34
N SER A 16 14.48 4.09 3.46
CA SER A 16 15.50 3.05 3.47
C SER A 16 14.93 1.72 2.99
N ALA A 17 15.80 0.77 2.61
CA ALA A 17 15.36 -0.56 2.25
C ALA A 17 14.58 -1.26 3.40
N ALA A 18 14.98 -1.01 4.65
CA ALA A 18 14.29 -1.52 5.82
C ALA A 18 12.89 -0.90 5.98
N ASP A 19 12.78 0.43 5.84
CA ASP A 19 11.49 1.15 5.92
C ASP A 19 10.53 0.71 4.82
N LYS A 20 11.03 0.50 3.60
CA LYS A 20 10.24 -0.06 2.50
C LYS A 20 9.69 -1.43 2.84
N GLY A 21 10.49 -2.28 3.49
CA GLY A 21 10.05 -3.57 4.01
C GLY A 21 8.86 -3.42 4.96
N LEU A 22 8.97 -2.53 5.96
CA LEU A 22 7.90 -2.28 6.93
C LEU A 22 6.62 -1.75 6.28
N LEU A 23 6.74 -0.83 5.32
CA LEU A 23 5.60 -0.32 4.54
C LEU A 23 4.93 -1.42 3.70
N CYS A 24 5.73 -2.31 3.11
CA CYS A 24 5.22 -3.46 2.37
C CYS A 24 4.50 -4.47 3.27
N ASP A 25 5.03 -4.74 4.46
CA ASP A 25 4.40 -5.63 5.44
C ASP A 25 3.05 -5.06 5.88
N TYR A 26 3.02 -3.75 6.12
CA TYR A 26 1.79 -3.02 6.43
C TYR A 26 0.76 -3.14 5.31
N ALA A 27 1.16 -2.94 4.05
CA ALA A 27 0.28 -3.05 2.88
C ALA A 27 -0.22 -4.49 2.62
N ALA A 28 0.56 -5.51 2.96
CA ALA A 28 0.16 -6.92 2.77
C ALA A 28 -0.77 -7.43 3.88
N CYS A 29 -0.70 -6.83 5.06
CA CYS A 29 -1.40 -7.30 6.25
C CYS A 29 -2.94 -7.39 6.14
N PRO A 30 -3.68 -6.48 5.48
CA PRO A 30 -5.14 -6.55 5.34
C PRO A 30 -5.65 -7.78 4.60
N PHE A 31 -4.77 -8.36 3.78
CA PHE A 31 -5.05 -9.53 2.97
C PHE A 31 -4.66 -10.83 3.71
N GLY A 32 -4.09 -10.74 4.91
CA GLY A 32 -3.54 -11.86 5.66
C GLY A 32 -2.06 -12.14 5.37
N GLY A 33 -1.35 -11.19 4.75
CA GLY A 33 0.07 -11.29 4.41
C GLY A 33 0.33 -11.52 2.92
N TYR A 34 1.62 -11.64 2.57
CA TYR A 34 2.04 -11.79 1.18
C TYR A 34 1.48 -13.07 0.53
N GLY A 35 1.17 -12.97 -0.76
CA GLY A 35 0.62 -14.06 -1.57
C GLY A 35 -0.82 -14.46 -1.19
N LYS A 36 -1.41 -13.82 -0.18
CA LYS A 36 -2.80 -14.06 0.21
C LYS A 36 -3.76 -13.19 -0.59
N SER A 37 -5.00 -13.64 -0.62
CA SER A 37 -6.08 -12.99 -1.33
C SER A 37 -7.34 -13.00 -0.49
N LYS A 38 -8.17 -11.96 -0.66
CA LYS A 38 -9.47 -11.84 0.00
C LYS A 38 -10.57 -11.76 -1.07
N ALA A 39 -11.61 -12.56 -0.90
CA ALA A 39 -12.81 -12.48 -1.72
C ALA A 39 -13.69 -11.33 -1.22
N CYS A 40 -14.18 -10.51 -2.14
CA CYS A 40 -14.91 -9.27 -1.88
C CYS A 40 -16.39 -9.33 -2.26
N GLY A 41 -16.91 -10.52 -2.54
CA GLY A 41 -18.25 -10.70 -3.12
C GLY A 41 -18.26 -10.40 -4.63
N GLY A 42 -19.32 -10.81 -5.32
CA GLY A 42 -19.49 -10.55 -6.76
C GLY A 42 -18.41 -11.15 -7.67
N GLY A 43 -17.64 -12.14 -7.20
CA GLY A 43 -16.50 -12.71 -7.92
C GLY A 43 -15.22 -11.86 -7.87
N VAL A 44 -15.23 -10.72 -7.19
CA VAL A 44 -14.05 -9.85 -7.04
C VAL A 44 -13.11 -10.44 -6.00
N THR A 45 -11.83 -10.55 -6.36
CA THR A 45 -10.77 -10.98 -5.45
C THR A 45 -9.66 -9.95 -5.44
N VAL A 46 -9.28 -9.51 -4.24
CA VAL A 46 -8.16 -8.60 -4.03
C VAL A 46 -6.97 -9.40 -3.50
N LYS A 47 -5.77 -9.07 -3.96
CA LYS A 47 -4.56 -9.86 -3.66
C LYS A 47 -3.46 -8.95 -3.12
N ALA A 48 -2.79 -9.40 -2.06
CA ALA A 48 -1.52 -8.83 -1.68
C ALA A 48 -0.45 -9.17 -2.72
N LYS A 49 0.67 -8.44 -2.67
CA LYS A 49 1.86 -8.79 -3.42
C LYS A 49 2.37 -10.17 -3.03
N ALA A 50 3.02 -10.86 -3.97
CA ALA A 50 3.48 -12.23 -3.77
C ALA A 50 4.56 -12.37 -2.69
N SER A 51 5.38 -11.33 -2.49
CA SER A 51 6.45 -11.32 -1.50
C SER A 51 6.86 -9.89 -1.14
N ALA A 52 7.63 -9.74 -0.05
CA ALA A 52 8.26 -8.48 0.32
C ALA A 52 9.17 -7.96 -0.81
N ALA A 53 9.97 -8.83 -1.43
CA ALA A 53 10.84 -8.46 -2.55
C ALA A 53 10.06 -7.94 -3.77
N ALA A 54 8.92 -8.55 -4.09
CA ALA A 54 8.05 -8.07 -5.16
C ALA A 54 7.45 -6.70 -4.84
N CYS A 55 7.18 -6.41 -3.57
CA CYS A 55 6.67 -5.11 -3.14
C CYS A 55 7.77 -4.04 -3.13
N THR A 56 8.94 -4.31 -2.53
CA THR A 56 10.05 -3.33 -2.45
C THR A 56 10.71 -3.07 -3.81
N GLY A 57 10.55 -3.97 -4.77
CA GLY A 57 10.99 -3.80 -6.16
C GLY A 57 10.03 -3.00 -7.05
N GLU A 58 8.88 -2.55 -6.54
CA GLU A 58 7.91 -1.83 -7.37
C GLU A 58 8.42 -0.46 -7.83
N PRO A 59 8.09 -0.04 -9.07
CA PRO A 59 8.48 1.27 -9.57
C PRO A 59 7.84 2.42 -8.77
N THR A 60 6.80 2.17 -7.96
CA THR A 60 6.19 3.15 -7.06
C THR A 60 7.23 3.87 -6.18
N TRP A 61 8.26 3.17 -5.70
CA TRP A 61 9.28 3.78 -4.83
C TRP A 61 10.13 4.84 -5.54
N THR A 62 10.21 4.78 -6.87
CA THR A 62 10.94 5.76 -7.69
C THR A 62 10.01 6.73 -8.41
N LYS A 63 8.90 6.25 -8.99
CA LYS A 63 7.89 7.06 -9.67
C LYS A 63 7.12 7.98 -8.71
N CYS A 64 6.83 7.51 -7.50
CA CYS A 64 6.19 8.29 -6.44
C CYS A 64 7.20 8.82 -5.42
N ALA A 65 8.48 8.97 -5.78
CA ALA A 65 9.53 9.32 -4.83
C ALA A 65 9.28 10.62 -4.04
N ALA A 66 8.55 11.57 -4.63
CA ALA A 66 8.18 12.84 -3.99
C ALA A 66 6.99 12.74 -3.02
N LEU A 67 6.23 11.64 -3.06
CA LEU A 67 5.02 11.48 -2.28
C LEU A 67 5.36 11.32 -0.78
N PRO A 68 4.69 12.07 0.12
CA PRO A 68 4.89 11.92 1.56
C PRO A 68 4.58 10.50 2.05
N VAL A 69 5.40 9.97 2.95
CA VAL A 69 5.11 8.65 3.56
C VAL A 69 3.77 8.66 4.32
N ALA A 70 3.41 9.80 4.90
CA ALA A 70 2.12 9.98 5.57
C ALA A 70 0.93 9.73 4.63
N ASP A 71 0.97 10.24 3.40
CA ASP A 71 -0.09 10.07 2.40
C ASP A 71 -0.21 8.60 1.97
N TYR A 72 0.93 7.92 1.80
CA TYR A 72 0.96 6.48 1.56
C TYR A 72 0.32 5.69 2.72
N LEU A 73 0.69 6.01 3.96
CA LEU A 73 0.14 5.35 5.15
C LEU A 73 -1.36 5.63 5.33
N ALA A 74 -1.82 6.85 5.06
CA ALA A 74 -3.24 7.20 5.08
C ALA A 74 -4.02 6.37 4.04
N CYS A 75 -3.46 6.24 2.83
CA CYS A 75 -4.08 5.44 1.79
C CYS A 75 -4.13 3.94 2.15
N GLN A 76 -3.01 3.37 2.61
CA GLN A 76 -2.96 1.98 3.07
C GLN A 76 -3.85 1.75 4.29
N GLY A 77 -3.98 2.73 5.19
CA GLY A 77 -4.89 2.67 6.33
C GLY A 77 -6.35 2.43 5.93
N LYS A 78 -6.80 2.99 4.79
CA LYS A 78 -8.15 2.74 4.24
C LYS A 78 -8.29 1.31 3.73
N LEU A 79 -7.26 0.79 3.06
CA LEU A 79 -7.17 -0.63 2.67
C LEU A 79 -7.17 -1.57 3.89
N ASN A 80 -6.60 -1.14 5.02
CA ASN A 80 -6.58 -1.92 6.26
C ASN A 80 -7.92 -2.04 6.96
N VAL A 81 -8.86 -1.11 6.73
CA VAL A 81 -10.21 -1.16 7.31
C VAL A 81 -11.09 -2.11 6.50
N ASP A 82 -11.13 -1.92 5.18
CA ASP A 82 -11.88 -2.80 4.28
C ASP A 82 -11.21 -2.82 2.89
N PRO A 83 -10.34 -3.80 2.61
CA PRO A 83 -9.61 -3.86 1.34
C PRO A 83 -10.55 -4.10 0.14
N CYS A 84 -11.76 -4.59 0.38
CA CYS A 84 -12.76 -4.85 -0.65
C CYS A 84 -13.47 -3.56 -1.08
N LYS A 85 -13.87 -2.75 -0.10
CA LYS A 85 -14.52 -1.46 -0.33
C LYS A 85 -13.53 -0.35 -0.71
N ALA A 86 -12.30 -0.46 -0.22
CA ALA A 86 -11.22 0.45 -0.59
C ALA A 86 -10.92 0.37 -2.09
N LEU A 87 -10.88 -0.81 -2.73
CA LEU A 87 -10.60 -0.88 -4.17
C LEU A 87 -11.61 -0.12 -5.06
N GLU A 88 -12.87 -0.05 -4.63
CA GLU A 88 -13.93 0.71 -5.32
C GLU A 88 -13.82 2.22 -5.09
N THR A 89 -13.25 2.64 -3.96
CA THR A 89 -13.18 4.05 -3.52
C THR A 89 -11.78 4.67 -3.66
N LEU A 90 -10.74 3.87 -3.87
CA LEU A 90 -9.34 4.25 -4.07
C LEU A 90 -9.16 5.24 -5.24
N THR A 91 -10.09 5.26 -6.20
CA THR A 91 -10.11 6.20 -7.34
C THR A 91 -10.75 7.55 -7.03
N GLN A 92 -11.54 7.65 -5.97
CA GLN A 92 -12.28 8.87 -5.61
C GLN A 92 -11.63 9.61 -4.43
N ASP A 93 -10.69 8.96 -3.75
CA ASP A 93 -10.04 9.49 -2.57
C ASP A 93 -8.74 10.21 -2.93
N ALA A 94 -8.60 11.48 -2.55
CA ALA A 94 -7.45 12.31 -2.96
C ALA A 94 -6.09 11.75 -2.51
N ASP A 95 -6.03 11.15 -1.32
CA ASP A 95 -4.80 10.57 -0.75
C ASP A 95 -4.32 9.38 -1.58
N CYS A 96 -5.28 8.55 -2.02
CA CYS A 96 -5.00 7.40 -2.86
C CYS A 96 -4.95 7.69 -4.37
N ALA A 97 -5.61 8.75 -4.82
CA ALA A 97 -5.59 9.20 -6.21
C ALA A 97 -4.19 9.62 -6.62
N THR A 98 -3.48 10.32 -5.74
CA THR A 98 -2.09 10.75 -5.97
C THR A 98 -1.16 9.53 -6.05
N LEU A 99 -1.34 8.55 -5.15
CA LEU A 99 -0.60 7.29 -5.19
C LEU A 99 -0.87 6.53 -6.48
N LYS A 100 -2.13 6.44 -6.91
CA LYS A 100 -2.53 5.76 -8.14
C LYS A 100 -1.92 6.43 -9.38
N ALA A 101 -1.91 7.76 -9.42
CA ALA A 101 -1.40 8.54 -10.55
C ALA A 101 0.11 8.36 -10.78
N CYS A 102 0.86 7.97 -9.76
CA CYS A 102 2.31 7.74 -9.87
C CYS A 102 2.71 6.25 -9.79
N ALA A 103 1.88 5.36 -9.23
CA ALA A 103 2.17 3.94 -9.06
C ALA A 103 1.86 3.09 -10.32
N PHE A 104 0.92 3.53 -11.16
CA PHE A 104 0.48 2.82 -12.38
C PHE A 104 0.95 3.55 -13.64
#